data_AF-A0A1B3LKF7-F1
#
_entry.id   AF-A0A1B3LKF7-F1
#
_cell.length_a   1.000
_cell.length_b   1.000
_cell.length_c   1.000
_cell.angle_alpha   90.00
_cell.angle_beta   90.00
_cell.angle_gamma   90.00
#
_symmetry.space_group_name_H-M   'P 1'
#
loop_
_entity.id
_entity.type
_entity.pdbx_description
1 polymer ?
#
loop_
_entity_poly.entity_id
_entity_poly.type
_entity_poly.pdbx_seq_one_letter_code
_entity_poly.pdbx_strand_id
1 'polypeptide(L)'
;MITLELRHLLPALALIGLMLAPFAEARVYCCKDARGHQVCGDVLPESCADRSYRELNKQGATVKQVDAPISAEQRAKRDAEAQRASAEDRAREEQRRRDATLLNTYSSERDIDMARKRRVTDIEELLVQLRDQQQTLRQRHVNLEADAARFVGKPIPPGIKDRLDTNAQDMRLLAENIAAKERDLIETQQRFQEDLVRFRQLAGQN
;
A
#
# COMPACT_ATOMS: atom_id res chain seq x y z
N MET A 1 56.36 35.33 -63.58
CA MET A 1 57.54 35.82 -62.84
C MET A 1 57.10 37.11 -62.16
N ILE A 2 56.65 37.09 -60.90
CA ILE A 2 57.46 37.22 -59.65
C ILE A 2 58.25 38.54 -59.71
N THR A 3 58.07 39.58 -58.89
CA THR A 3 57.72 39.75 -57.46
C THR A 3 56.99 41.10 -57.25
N LEU A 4 56.16 41.23 -56.20
CA LEU A 4 55.83 42.53 -55.60
C LEU A 4 56.22 42.50 -54.12
N GLU A 5 57.06 43.46 -53.73
CA GLU A 5 57.75 43.57 -52.45
C GLU A 5 56.84 43.99 -51.29
N LEU A 6 57.15 43.42 -50.12
CA LEU A 6 56.50 43.60 -48.83
C LEU A 6 57.26 44.67 -48.03
N ARG A 7 56.60 45.74 -47.58
CA ARG A 7 57.20 46.71 -46.65
C ARG A 7 56.19 47.27 -45.65
N HIS A 8 56.34 46.76 -44.42
CA HIS A 8 55.87 47.15 -43.09
C HIS A 8 54.95 48.37 -42.90
N LEU A 9 53.93 48.24 -42.03
CA LEU A 9 53.73 49.05 -40.80
C LEU A 9 52.48 48.57 -40.00
N LEU A 10 52.67 48.41 -38.68
CA LEU A 10 51.76 48.11 -37.55
C LEU A 10 50.64 49.17 -37.31
N PRO A 11 49.74 49.09 -36.28
CA PRO A 11 49.18 48.00 -35.44
C PRO A 11 47.64 48.11 -35.15
N ALA A 12 47.09 47.12 -34.39
CA ALA A 12 45.97 47.20 -33.42
C ALA A 12 44.51 47.51 -33.87
N LEU A 13 43.60 46.54 -33.66
CA LEU A 13 42.19 46.74 -33.28
C LEU A 13 41.69 45.44 -32.62
N ALA A 14 41.79 45.31 -31.29
CA ALA A 14 40.81 45.73 -30.28
C ALA A 14 39.53 44.87 -30.26
N LEU A 15 39.33 44.24 -29.10
CA LEU A 15 38.21 43.42 -28.64
C LEU A 15 36.83 43.94 -29.06
N ILE A 16 35.96 43.04 -29.53
CA ILE A 16 34.50 43.19 -29.41
C ILE A 16 33.94 41.89 -28.80
N GLY A 17 34.18 41.73 -27.50
CA GLY A 17 33.37 40.86 -26.65
C GLY A 17 32.26 41.71 -26.05
N LEU A 18 31.19 41.95 -26.80
CA LEU A 18 30.04 42.69 -26.31
C LEU A 18 29.26 41.78 -25.36
N MET A 19 29.32 42.09 -24.07
CA MET A 19 28.52 41.45 -23.04
C MET A 19 27.03 41.64 -23.33
N LEU A 20 26.32 40.54 -23.56
CA LEU A 20 24.88 40.46 -23.33
C LEU A 20 24.66 40.49 -21.82
N ALA A 21 24.49 41.69 -21.24
CA ALA A 21 23.98 41.83 -19.89
C ALA A 21 22.50 41.41 -19.88
N PRO A 22 22.05 40.52 -18.97
CA PRO A 22 20.64 40.23 -18.82
C PRO A 22 19.92 41.50 -18.35
N PHE A 23 18.90 41.94 -19.10
CA PHE A 23 18.00 42.99 -18.64
C PHE A 23 17.23 42.46 -17.44
N ALA A 24 17.62 42.89 -16.23
CA ALA A 24 16.81 42.68 -15.04
C ALA A 24 15.53 43.52 -15.16
N GLU A 25 14.39 42.86 -15.36
CA GLU A 25 13.09 43.53 -15.22
C GLU A 25 12.89 43.92 -13.76
N ALA A 26 12.86 45.23 -13.48
CA ALA A 26 12.48 45.74 -12.17
C ALA A 26 11.03 45.30 -11.85
N ARG A 27 10.87 44.61 -10.73
CA ARG A 27 9.59 44.15 -10.18
C ARG A 27 9.35 44.83 -8.85
N VAL A 28 8.09 45.17 -8.57
CA VAL A 28 7.68 45.77 -7.30
C VAL A 28 6.73 44.80 -6.60
N TYR A 29 6.99 44.51 -5.33
CA TYR A 29 6.21 43.59 -4.52
C TYR A 29 5.32 44.39 -3.58
N CYS A 30 4.00 44.18 -3.63
CA CYS A 30 3.03 44.93 -2.83
C CYS A 30 2.09 44.02 -2.02
N CYS A 31 1.86 44.33 -0.75
CA CYS A 31 0.84 43.67 0.06
C CYS A 31 0.08 44.66 0.95
N LYS A 32 -0.85 44.14 1.76
CA LYS A 32 -1.52 44.87 2.83
C LYS A 32 -0.89 44.52 4.17
N ASP A 33 -0.43 45.52 4.93
CA ASP A 33 0.15 45.35 6.26
C ASP A 33 -0.92 45.05 7.32
N ALA A 34 -0.51 44.83 8.58
CA ALA A 34 -1.44 44.49 9.67
C ALA A 34 -2.52 45.54 9.95
N ARG A 35 -2.31 46.79 9.51
CA ARG A 35 -3.25 47.90 9.63
C ARG A 35 -4.08 48.11 8.37
N GLY A 36 -3.90 47.29 7.33
CA GLY A 36 -4.59 47.40 6.04
C GLY A 36 -3.99 48.44 5.09
N HIS A 37 -2.81 48.99 5.40
CA HIS A 37 -2.09 49.90 4.52
C HIS A 37 -1.34 49.14 3.44
N GLN A 38 -1.28 49.71 2.24
CA GLN A 38 -0.50 49.13 1.16
C GLN A 38 0.98 49.43 1.38
N VAL A 39 1.80 48.38 1.40
CA VAL A 39 3.26 48.47 1.48
C VAL A 39 3.84 47.84 0.22
N CYS A 40 4.74 48.55 -0.44
CA CYS A 40 5.40 48.12 -1.66
C CYS A 40 6.91 48.29 -1.56
N GLY A 41 7.68 47.42 -2.21
CA GLY A 41 9.13 47.55 -2.28
C GLY A 41 9.73 46.80 -3.48
N ASP A 42 10.96 47.14 -3.83
CA ASP A 42 11.72 46.47 -4.90
C ASP A 42 12.17 45.06 -4.49
N VAL A 43 12.18 44.78 -3.19
CA VAL A 43 12.32 43.46 -2.57
C VAL A 43 11.06 43.20 -1.74
N LEU A 44 10.63 41.94 -1.63
CA LEU A 44 9.46 41.55 -0.84
C LEU A 44 9.58 42.09 0.61
N PRO A 45 8.73 43.04 1.03
CA PRO A 45 8.80 43.58 2.39
C PRO A 45 8.53 42.50 3.44
N GLU A 46 9.19 42.56 4.59
CA GLU A 46 9.02 41.58 5.67
C GLU A 46 7.56 41.51 6.16
N SER A 47 6.86 42.65 6.18
CA SER A 47 5.43 42.72 6.51
C SER A 47 4.52 41.94 5.55
N CYS A 48 5.05 41.54 4.39
CA CYS A 48 4.37 40.76 3.36
C CYS A 48 4.72 39.26 3.37
N ALA A 49 5.71 38.82 4.16
CA ALA A 49 6.25 37.45 4.09
C ALA A 49 5.20 36.36 4.36
N ASP A 50 4.32 36.57 5.34
CA ASP A 50 3.26 35.61 5.74
C ASP A 50 1.88 35.99 5.21
N ARG A 51 1.81 36.75 4.10
CA ARG A 51 0.56 37.32 3.57
C ARG A 51 0.48 37.16 2.07
N SER A 52 -0.73 37.39 1.53
CA SER A 52 -0.88 37.52 0.09
C SER A 52 -0.21 38.80 -0.39
N TYR A 53 0.56 38.73 -1.47
CA TYR A 53 1.22 39.86 -2.10
C TYR A 53 1.11 39.80 -3.63
N ARG A 54 1.39 40.93 -4.28
CA ARG A 54 1.32 41.12 -5.73
C ARG A 54 2.69 41.48 -6.25
N GLU A 55 3.13 40.82 -7.32
CA GLU A 55 4.27 41.26 -8.12
C GLU A 55 3.73 42.17 -9.23
N LEU A 56 4.25 43.39 -9.31
CA LEU A 56 3.91 44.40 -10.29
C LEU A 56 5.08 44.58 -11.27
N ASN A 57 4.78 44.81 -12.55
CA ASN A 57 5.77 45.24 -13.53
C ASN A 57 6.09 46.74 -13.39
N LYS A 58 7.02 47.23 -14.22
CA LYS A 58 7.42 48.65 -14.27
C LYS A 58 6.25 49.61 -14.56
N GLN A 59 5.19 49.14 -15.21
CA GLN A 59 3.98 49.91 -15.50
C GLN A 59 2.93 49.85 -14.38
N GLY A 60 3.22 49.19 -13.25
CA GLY A 60 2.31 49.03 -12.12
C GLY A 60 1.21 47.99 -12.33
N ALA A 61 1.24 47.24 -13.44
CA ALA A 61 0.30 46.15 -13.70
C ALA A 61 0.70 44.91 -12.90
N THR A 62 -0.29 44.20 -12.33
CA THR A 62 -0.04 42.95 -11.60
C THR A 62 0.31 41.85 -12.58
N VAL A 63 1.54 41.35 -12.49
CA VAL A 63 2.04 40.22 -13.29
C VAL A 63 1.92 38.89 -12.57
N LYS A 64 1.84 38.90 -11.23
CA LYS A 64 1.63 37.70 -10.42
C LYS A 64 0.98 38.04 -9.09
N GLN A 65 0.06 37.21 -8.65
CA GLN A 65 -0.55 37.24 -7.31
C GLN A 65 -0.06 36.01 -6.54
N VAL A 66 0.41 36.21 -5.31
CA VAL A 66 0.77 35.13 -4.39
C VAL A 66 -0.17 35.20 -3.20
N ASP A 67 -0.83 34.09 -2.88
CA ASP A 67 -1.74 34.00 -1.74
C ASP A 67 -0.98 33.80 -0.42
N ALA A 68 -1.63 34.09 0.71
CA ALA A 68 -1.02 33.88 2.02
C ALA A 68 -0.69 32.41 2.25
N PRO A 69 0.40 32.08 2.98
CA PRO A 69 0.67 30.73 3.42
C PRO A 69 -0.53 30.18 4.19
N ILE A 70 -0.99 28.99 3.80
CA ILE A 70 -2.13 28.32 4.44
C ILE A 70 -1.79 27.97 5.89
N SER A 71 -2.77 28.09 6.79
CA SER A 71 -2.55 27.81 8.21
C SER A 71 -2.13 26.35 8.43
N ALA A 72 -1.48 26.06 9.56
CA ALA A 72 -1.14 24.68 9.92
C ALA A 72 -2.39 23.76 9.95
N GLU A 73 -3.54 24.29 10.41
CA GLU A 73 -4.81 23.57 10.40
C GLU A 73 -5.34 23.33 8.97
N GLN A 74 -5.24 24.32 8.09
CA GLN A 74 -5.65 24.18 6.69
C GLN A 74 -4.76 23.20 5.92
N ARG A 75 -3.45 23.16 6.21
CA ARG A 75 -2.54 22.11 5.71
C ARG A 75 -2.97 20.73 6.18
N ALA A 76 -3.16 20.56 7.49
CA ALA A 76 -3.57 19.28 8.07
C ALA A 76 -4.90 18.77 7.47
N LYS A 77 -5.89 19.65 7.24
CA LYS A 77 -7.15 19.28 6.59
C LYS A 77 -6.94 18.82 5.13
N ARG A 78 -6.19 19.58 4.33
CA ARG A 78 -5.89 19.18 2.94
C ARG A 78 -5.13 17.87 2.86
N ASP A 79 -4.15 17.67 3.74
CA ASP A 79 -3.35 16.45 3.76
C ASP A 79 -4.22 15.25 4.17
N ALA A 80 -5.11 15.42 5.15
CA ALA A 80 -6.06 14.38 5.56
C ALA A 80 -7.06 14.04 4.44
N GLU A 81 -7.59 15.03 3.74
CA GLU A 81 -8.48 14.83 2.59
C GLU A 81 -7.75 14.12 1.43
N ALA A 82 -6.52 14.54 1.12
CA ALA A 82 -5.69 13.90 0.10
C ALA A 82 -5.36 12.45 0.46
N GLN A 83 -5.07 12.16 1.74
CA GLN A 83 -4.85 10.80 2.22
C GLN A 83 -6.11 9.93 2.08
N ARG A 84 -7.29 10.46 2.42
CA ARG A 84 -8.57 9.76 2.25
C ARG A 84 -8.85 9.47 0.78
N ALA A 85 -8.74 10.47 -0.09
CA ALA A 85 -8.92 10.30 -1.53
C ALA A 85 -7.95 9.26 -2.11
N SER A 86 -6.68 9.33 -1.72
CA SER A 86 -5.66 8.35 -2.13
C SER A 86 -5.95 6.92 -1.62
N ALA A 87 -6.51 6.76 -0.42
CA ALA A 87 -6.90 5.47 0.11
C ALA A 87 -8.11 4.89 -0.64
N GLU A 88 -9.09 5.73 -0.96
CA GLU A 88 -10.25 5.33 -1.76
C GLU A 88 -9.87 4.95 -3.20
N ASP A 89 -8.96 5.71 -3.84
CA ASP A 89 -8.45 5.37 -5.16
C ASP A 89 -7.71 4.03 -5.16
N ARG A 90 -6.89 3.78 -4.13
CA ARG A 90 -6.22 2.49 -3.95
C ARG A 90 -7.23 1.35 -3.77
N ALA A 91 -8.25 1.54 -2.92
CA ALA A 91 -9.29 0.53 -2.71
C ALA A 91 -10.08 0.24 -4.00
N ARG A 92 -10.41 1.27 -4.79
CA ARG A 92 -11.06 1.12 -6.11
C ARG A 92 -10.18 0.36 -7.09
N GLU A 93 -8.90 0.68 -7.16
CA GLU A 93 -7.95 -0.01 -8.05
C GLU A 93 -7.78 -1.48 -7.66
N GLU A 94 -7.61 -1.75 -6.37
CA GLU A 94 -7.53 -3.12 -5.88
C GLU A 94 -8.81 -3.91 -6.17
N GLN A 95 -9.99 -3.29 -6.04
CA GLN A 95 -11.25 -3.94 -6.39
C GLN A 95 -11.31 -4.27 -7.88
N ARG A 96 -10.94 -3.33 -8.76
CA ARG A 96 -10.87 -3.57 -10.22
C ARG A 96 -9.91 -4.71 -10.55
N ARG A 97 -8.77 -4.78 -9.87
CA ARG A 97 -7.80 -5.87 -10.05
C ARG A 97 -8.38 -7.21 -9.61
N ARG A 98 -9.06 -7.27 -8.46
CA ARG A 98 -9.75 -8.49 -7.97
C ARG A 98 -10.84 -8.94 -8.95
N ASP A 99 -11.66 -8.01 -9.43
CA ASP A 99 -12.74 -8.29 -10.39
C ASP A 99 -12.18 -8.83 -11.70
N ALA A 100 -11.12 -8.21 -12.23
CA ALA A 100 -10.45 -8.68 -13.43
C ALA A 100 -9.85 -10.08 -13.23
N THR A 101 -9.23 -10.35 -12.08
CA THR A 101 -8.74 -11.70 -11.76
C THR A 101 -9.88 -12.71 -11.71
N LEU A 102 -11.02 -12.38 -11.09
CA LEU A 102 -12.18 -13.26 -10.98
C LEU A 102 -12.70 -13.67 -12.37
N LEU A 103 -12.92 -12.68 -13.24
CA LEU A 103 -13.41 -12.89 -14.62
C LEU A 103 -12.39 -13.60 -15.52
N ASN A 104 -11.09 -13.40 -15.28
CA ASN A 104 -10.03 -14.09 -16.04
C ASN A 104 -9.83 -15.53 -15.56
N THR A 105 -10.13 -15.82 -14.28
CA THR A 105 -9.95 -17.16 -13.70
C THR A 105 -11.11 -18.08 -14.05
N TYR A 106 -12.33 -17.53 -14.12
CA TYR A 106 -13.55 -18.31 -14.35
C TYR A 106 -14.31 -17.80 -15.56
N SER A 107 -14.62 -18.70 -16.49
CA SER A 107 -15.39 -18.35 -17.69
C SER A 107 -16.91 -18.45 -17.49
N SER A 108 -17.33 -19.15 -16.43
CA SER A 108 -18.74 -19.38 -16.11
C SER A 108 -18.96 -19.63 -14.61
N GLU A 109 -20.20 -19.48 -14.15
CA GLU A 109 -20.61 -19.87 -12.80
C GLU A 109 -20.32 -21.35 -12.50
N ARG A 110 -20.41 -22.20 -13.54
CA ARG A 110 -20.10 -23.63 -13.43
C ARG A 110 -18.63 -23.87 -13.11
N ASP A 111 -17.72 -23.06 -13.65
CA ASP A 111 -16.29 -23.17 -13.34
C ASP A 111 -16.00 -22.84 -11.88
N ILE A 112 -16.66 -21.81 -11.35
CA ILE A 112 -16.59 -21.43 -9.92
C ILE A 112 -17.09 -22.59 -9.05
N ASP A 113 -18.25 -23.17 -9.38
CA ASP A 113 -18.79 -24.29 -8.60
C ASP A 113 -17.91 -25.55 -8.66
N MET A 114 -17.35 -25.87 -9.83
CA MET A 114 -16.41 -26.98 -9.95
C MET A 114 -15.13 -26.73 -9.13
N ALA A 115 -14.59 -25.52 -9.16
CA ALA A 115 -13.43 -25.15 -8.37
C ALA A 115 -13.72 -25.25 -6.86
N ARG A 116 -14.87 -24.72 -6.43
CA ARG A 116 -15.39 -24.84 -5.06
C ARG A 116 -15.47 -26.29 -4.65
N LYS A 117 -16.16 -27.13 -5.43
CA LYS A 117 -16.34 -28.56 -5.13
C LYS A 117 -14.99 -29.26 -4.97
N ARG A 118 -14.05 -29.06 -5.89
CA ARG A 118 -12.71 -29.65 -5.78
C ARG A 118 -12.00 -29.20 -4.50
N ARG A 119 -11.96 -27.89 -4.20
CA ARG A 119 -11.28 -27.39 -2.99
C ARG A 119 -11.94 -27.91 -1.70
N VAL A 120 -13.26 -27.95 -1.65
CA VAL A 120 -14.02 -28.50 -0.52
C VAL A 120 -13.71 -29.98 -0.33
N THR A 121 -13.77 -30.78 -1.39
CA THR A 121 -13.46 -32.21 -1.32
C THR A 121 -12.03 -32.47 -0.84
N ASP A 122 -11.03 -31.73 -1.34
CA ASP A 122 -9.65 -31.85 -0.87
C ASP A 122 -9.54 -31.61 0.66
N ILE A 123 -10.24 -30.59 1.20
CA ILE A 123 -10.21 -30.30 2.63
C ILE A 123 -10.96 -31.38 3.44
N GLU A 124 -12.09 -31.86 2.93
CA GLU A 124 -12.88 -32.92 3.57
C GLU A 124 -12.09 -34.24 3.65
N GLU A 125 -11.38 -34.62 2.58
CA GLU A 125 -10.51 -35.80 2.57
C GLU A 125 -9.39 -35.69 3.62
N LEU A 126 -8.76 -34.53 3.74
CA LEU A 126 -7.76 -34.27 4.79
C LEU A 126 -8.38 -34.37 6.19
N LEU A 127 -9.59 -33.84 6.40
CA LEU A 127 -10.30 -33.93 7.67
C LEU A 127 -10.60 -35.39 8.05
N VAL A 128 -10.98 -36.23 7.07
CA VAL A 128 -11.15 -37.68 7.31
C VAL A 128 -9.85 -38.31 7.80
N GLN A 129 -8.73 -38.06 7.11
CA GLN A 129 -7.43 -38.60 7.51
C GLN A 129 -7.00 -38.15 8.91
N LEU A 130 -7.19 -36.87 9.24
CA LEU A 130 -6.86 -36.33 10.57
C LEU A 130 -7.74 -36.96 11.67
N ARG A 131 -9.02 -37.21 11.38
CA ARG A 131 -9.95 -37.85 12.33
C ARG A 131 -9.61 -39.32 12.56
N ASP A 132 -9.17 -40.04 11.52
CA ASP A 132 -8.69 -41.42 11.65
C ASP A 132 -7.40 -41.49 12.49
N GLN A 133 -6.48 -40.55 12.26
CA GLN A 133 -5.29 -40.40 13.10
C GLN A 133 -5.67 -40.09 14.56
N GLN A 134 -6.70 -39.27 14.77
CA GLN A 134 -7.18 -38.93 16.10
C GLN A 134 -7.76 -40.15 16.82
N GLN A 135 -8.49 -41.01 16.11
CA GLN A 135 -8.98 -42.28 16.65
C GLN A 135 -7.82 -43.21 17.02
N THR A 136 -6.78 -43.28 16.19
CA THR A 136 -5.58 -44.07 16.48
C THR A 136 -4.88 -43.58 17.75
N LEU A 137 -4.72 -42.27 17.93
CA LEU A 137 -4.13 -41.69 19.14
C LEU A 137 -5.01 -41.93 20.38
N ARG A 138 -6.34 -41.84 20.25
CA ARG A 138 -7.26 -42.18 21.35
C ARG A 138 -7.13 -43.64 21.78
N GLN A 139 -7.06 -44.56 20.82
CA GLN A 139 -6.89 -45.98 21.15
C GLN A 139 -5.54 -46.24 21.84
N ARG A 140 -4.49 -45.58 21.37
CA ARG A 140 -3.17 -45.62 22.04
C ARG A 140 -3.24 -45.11 23.47
N HIS A 141 -3.96 -44.01 23.71
CA HIS A 141 -4.15 -43.44 25.05
C HIS A 141 -4.82 -44.44 25.98
N VAL A 142 -5.94 -45.03 25.55
CA VAL A 142 -6.66 -46.06 26.32
C VAL A 142 -5.76 -47.25 26.68
N ASN A 143 -4.93 -47.71 25.73
CA ASN A 143 -4.01 -48.82 25.99
C ASN A 143 -2.93 -48.44 27.01
N LEU A 144 -2.38 -47.22 26.93
CA LEU A 144 -1.38 -46.71 27.88
C LEU A 144 -1.97 -46.54 29.29
N GLU A 145 -3.20 -46.04 29.40
CA GLU A 145 -3.93 -45.94 30.67
C GLU A 145 -4.19 -47.32 31.27
N ALA A 146 -4.58 -48.31 30.46
CA ALA A 146 -4.75 -49.69 30.91
C ALA A 146 -3.43 -50.31 31.41
N ASP A 147 -2.31 -50.03 30.74
CA ASP A 147 -0.99 -50.46 31.20
C ASP A 147 -0.59 -49.77 32.52
N ALA A 148 -0.86 -48.47 32.66
CA ALA A 148 -0.61 -47.72 33.88
C ALA A 148 -1.44 -48.24 35.07
N ALA A 149 -2.71 -48.60 34.83
CA ALA A 149 -3.61 -49.16 35.85
C ALA A 149 -3.12 -50.50 36.44
N ARG A 150 -2.20 -51.21 35.79
CA ARG A 150 -1.57 -52.43 36.36
C ARG A 150 -0.65 -52.12 37.55
N PHE A 151 -0.29 -50.86 37.77
CA PHE A 151 0.62 -50.42 38.82
C PHE A 151 -0.12 -49.75 40.00
N VAL A 152 -1.41 -50.00 40.20
CA VAL A 152 -2.14 -49.48 41.37
C VAL A 152 -1.43 -49.85 42.68
N GLY A 153 -1.15 -48.85 43.52
CA GLY A 153 -0.40 -49.00 44.77
C GLY A 153 1.12 -49.11 44.60
N LYS A 154 1.64 -48.94 43.37
CA LYS A 154 3.07 -48.92 43.05
C LYS A 154 3.40 -47.69 42.16
N PRO A 155 4.67 -47.26 42.11
CA PRO A 155 5.07 -46.24 41.15
C PRO A 155 4.88 -46.74 39.71
N ILE A 156 4.24 -45.92 38.85
CA ILE A 156 4.14 -46.18 37.41
C ILE A 156 5.53 -46.01 36.78
N PRO A 157 5.98 -46.94 35.90
CA PRO A 157 7.25 -46.79 35.18
C PRO A 157 7.34 -45.47 34.41
N PRO A 158 8.49 -44.75 34.48
CA PRO A 158 8.67 -43.46 33.78
C PRO A 158 8.35 -43.53 32.29
N GLY A 159 8.73 -44.61 31.61
CA GLY A 159 8.44 -44.78 30.17
C GLY A 159 6.95 -44.89 29.82
N ILE A 160 6.06 -45.30 30.75
CA ILE A 160 4.61 -45.26 30.52
C ILE A 160 4.11 -43.82 30.67
N LYS A 161 4.57 -43.11 31.70
CA LYS A 161 4.23 -41.71 31.94
C LYS A 161 4.66 -40.82 30.77
N ASP A 162 5.90 -40.93 30.32
CA ASP A 162 6.43 -40.14 29.19
C ASP A 162 5.63 -40.38 27.90
N ARG A 163 5.21 -41.64 27.67
CA ARG A 163 4.38 -42.00 26.50
C ARG A 163 2.96 -41.45 26.61
N LEU A 164 2.38 -41.39 27.81
CA LEU A 164 1.08 -40.74 28.06
C LEU A 164 1.18 -39.23 27.80
N ASP A 165 2.20 -38.57 28.34
CA ASP A 165 2.43 -37.13 28.17
C ASP A 165 2.64 -36.78 26.69
N THR A 166 3.47 -37.56 25.98
CA THR A 166 3.68 -37.40 24.53
C THR A 166 2.37 -37.59 23.75
N ASN A 167 1.62 -38.65 24.05
CA ASN A 167 0.37 -38.93 23.35
C ASN A 167 -0.69 -37.86 23.59
N ALA A 168 -0.75 -37.28 24.80
CA ALA A 168 -1.62 -36.15 25.10
C ALA A 168 -1.21 -34.89 24.31
N GLN A 169 0.09 -34.62 24.19
CA GLN A 169 0.58 -33.54 23.34
C GLN A 169 0.21 -33.75 21.86
N ASP A 170 0.43 -34.96 21.33
CA ASP A 170 0.07 -35.29 19.95
C ASP A 170 -1.43 -35.11 19.70
N MET A 171 -2.28 -35.55 20.64
CA MET A 171 -3.74 -35.35 20.55
C MET A 171 -4.13 -33.87 20.54
N ARG A 172 -3.46 -33.03 21.34
CA ARG A 172 -3.70 -31.58 21.36
C ARG A 172 -3.35 -30.93 20.02
N LEU A 173 -2.14 -31.19 19.51
CA LEU A 173 -1.69 -30.65 18.23
C LEU A 173 -2.58 -31.10 17.07
N LEU A 174 -3.01 -32.36 17.08
CA LEU A 174 -3.92 -32.88 16.07
C LEU A 174 -5.31 -32.24 16.15
N ALA A 175 -5.83 -32.00 17.36
CA ALA A 175 -7.09 -31.29 17.55
C ALA A 175 -7.03 -29.84 17.05
N GLU A 176 -5.92 -29.13 17.29
CA GLU A 176 -5.69 -27.79 16.75
C GLU A 176 -5.67 -27.79 15.21
N ASN A 177 -5.04 -28.81 14.60
CA ASN A 177 -5.00 -28.99 13.15
C ASN A 177 -6.39 -29.25 12.56
N ILE A 178 -7.16 -30.18 13.15
CA ILE A 178 -8.55 -30.44 12.75
C ILE A 178 -9.37 -29.15 12.82
N ALA A 179 -9.30 -28.42 13.93
CA ALA A 179 -10.04 -27.17 14.09
C ALA A 179 -9.61 -26.10 13.06
N ALA A 180 -8.32 -26.05 12.69
CA ALA A 180 -7.86 -25.18 11.61
C ALA A 180 -8.45 -25.57 10.26
N LYS A 181 -8.46 -26.88 9.93
CA LYS A 181 -9.05 -27.37 8.67
C LYS A 181 -10.56 -27.20 8.59
N GLU A 182 -11.27 -27.29 9.72
CA GLU A 182 -12.69 -26.99 9.79
C GLU A 182 -12.98 -25.50 9.54
N ARG A 183 -12.14 -24.60 10.06
CA ARG A 183 -12.21 -23.17 9.71
C ARG A 183 -11.89 -22.93 8.23
N ASP A 184 -10.83 -23.55 7.71
CA ASP A 184 -10.46 -23.45 6.29
C ASP A 184 -11.62 -23.88 5.38
N LEU A 185 -12.36 -24.94 5.75
CA LEU A 185 -13.53 -25.42 5.01
C LEU A 185 -14.63 -24.35 4.93
N ILE A 186 -14.99 -23.76 6.08
CA ILE A 186 -16.04 -22.73 6.17
C ILE A 186 -15.61 -21.49 5.39
N GLU A 187 -14.38 -21.01 5.60
CA GLU A 187 -13.84 -19.84 4.89
C GLU A 187 -13.79 -20.07 3.38
N THR A 188 -13.38 -21.26 2.94
CA THR A 188 -13.35 -21.61 1.52
C THR A 188 -14.76 -21.57 0.91
N GLN A 189 -15.73 -22.18 1.58
CA GLN A 189 -17.12 -22.16 1.12
C GLN A 189 -17.67 -20.73 1.04
N GLN A 190 -17.39 -19.90 2.04
CA GLN A 190 -17.82 -18.50 2.06
C GLN A 190 -17.17 -17.69 0.93
N ARG A 191 -15.85 -17.80 0.73
CA ARG A 191 -15.15 -17.09 -0.35
C ARG A 191 -15.70 -17.44 -1.72
N PHE A 192 -15.92 -18.72 -2.02
CA PHE A 192 -16.52 -19.12 -3.30
C PHE A 192 -17.96 -18.62 -3.47
N GLN A 193 -18.73 -18.50 -2.39
CA GLN A 193 -20.06 -17.91 -2.44
C GLN A 193 -20.00 -16.40 -2.74
N GLU A 194 -19.06 -15.68 -2.12
CA GLU A 194 -18.79 -14.27 -2.38
C GLU A 194 -18.34 -14.04 -3.84
N ASP A 195 -17.43 -14.88 -4.33
CA ASP A 195 -16.96 -14.89 -5.72
C ASP A 195 -18.11 -15.13 -6.70
N LEU A 196 -19.00 -16.09 -6.41
CA LEU A 196 -20.16 -16.37 -7.26
C LEU A 196 -21.13 -15.18 -7.33
N VAL A 197 -21.42 -14.55 -6.18
CA VAL A 197 -22.26 -13.34 -6.13
C VAL A 197 -21.60 -12.20 -6.91
N ARG A 198 -20.29 -11.99 -6.72
CA ARG A 198 -19.55 -10.94 -7.41
C ARG A 198 -19.48 -11.19 -8.92
N PHE A 199 -19.24 -12.42 -9.33
CA PHE A 199 -19.20 -12.82 -10.74
C PHE A 199 -20.52 -12.51 -11.43
N ARG A 200 -21.66 -12.84 -10.81
CA ARG A 200 -23.00 -12.51 -11.34
C ARG A 200 -23.23 -11.02 -11.50
N GLN A 201 -22.79 -10.21 -10.53
CA GLN A 201 -22.90 -8.76 -10.62
C GLN A 201 -22.09 -8.20 -11.80
N LEU A 202 -20.87 -8.70 -12.00
CA LEU A 202 -20.00 -8.27 -13.10
C LEU A 202 -20.50 -8.76 -14.46
N ALA A 203 -21.00 -9.99 -14.54
CA ALA A 203 -21.55 -10.56 -15.77
C ALA A 203 -22.84 -9.86 -16.22
N GLY A 204 -23.68 -9.38 -15.29
CA GLY A 204 -24.89 -8.61 -15.60
C GLY A 204 -24.65 -7.13 -15.91
N GLN A 205 -23.42 -6.63 -15.74
CA GLN A 205 -23.01 -5.27 -16.08
C GLN A 205 -22.39 -5.16 -17.48
N ASN A 206 -22.15 -6.30 -18.14
CA ASN A 206 -21.60 -6.40 -19.50
C ASN A 206 -22.69 -6.67 -20.53
#